data_AF-A0A858RLX9-F1
#
_entry.id   AF-A0A858RLX9-F1
#
_cell.length_a   1.000
_cell.length_b   1.000
_cell.length_c   1.000
_cell.angle_alpha   90.00
_cell.angle_beta   90.00
_cell.angle_gamma   90.00
#
_symmetry.space_group_name_H-M   'P 1'
#
loop_
_entity.id
_entity.type
_entity.pdbx_description
1 polymer ?
#
loop_
_entity_poly.entity_id
_entity_poly.type
_entity_poly.pdbx_seq_one_letter_code
_entity_poly.pdbx_strand_id
1 'polypeptide(L)'
;MNRLRSEPKTHPSVFITLILAALVVVSGGVMHAVYKNSQVQTERLIDQSRKRIDQTQVQIRMVDVHMDKMLDRFEMKDRLRETGSALVAITPASLDEINPSQDDGGMAVVKE
;
A
#
# COMPACT_ATOMS: atom_id res chain seq x y z
N MET A 1 -33.44 20.07 78.42
CA MET A 1 -32.42 19.08 78.03
C MET A 1 -33.03 18.15 77.00
N ASN A 2 -32.74 18.34 75.70
CA ASN A 2 -32.44 17.26 74.75
C ASN A 2 -32.28 17.81 73.32
N ARG A 3 -31.16 17.40 72.74
CA ARG A 3 -30.59 17.77 71.45
C ARG A 3 -31.64 17.79 70.33
N LEU A 4 -31.78 18.94 69.70
CA LEU A 4 -32.36 19.06 68.36
C LEU A 4 -31.50 18.21 67.42
N ARG A 5 -32.18 17.28 66.73
CA ARG A 5 -31.67 16.47 65.64
C ARG A 5 -30.70 17.27 64.77
N SER A 6 -29.46 16.84 64.74
CA SER A 6 -28.51 17.17 63.69
C SER A 6 -28.98 16.47 62.42
N GLU A 7 -29.69 17.22 61.57
CA GLU A 7 -30.12 16.81 60.24
C GLU A 7 -28.89 16.77 59.32
N PRO A 8 -28.57 15.63 58.68
CA PRO A 8 -27.46 15.59 57.75
C PRO A 8 -27.88 16.29 56.45
N LYS A 9 -27.59 17.58 56.33
CA LYS A 9 -27.73 18.31 55.06
C LYS A 9 -26.64 17.81 54.12
N THR A 10 -27.01 16.95 53.17
CA THR A 10 -26.12 16.53 52.09
C THR A 10 -25.69 17.76 51.31
N HIS A 11 -24.39 18.07 51.34
CA HIS A 11 -23.86 19.24 50.64
C HIS A 11 -23.97 19.05 49.12
N PRO A 12 -24.25 20.12 48.35
CA PRO A 12 -24.38 20.04 46.89
C PRO A 12 -23.13 19.52 46.18
N SER A 13 -21.97 19.58 46.84
CA SER A 13 -20.72 18.97 46.36
C SER A 13 -20.83 17.46 46.13
N VAL A 14 -21.68 16.75 46.89
CA VAL A 14 -21.91 15.31 46.73
C VAL A 14 -22.55 14.99 45.38
N PHE A 15 -23.47 15.83 44.91
CA PHE A 15 -24.09 15.64 43.59
C PHE A 15 -23.10 15.94 42.46
N ILE A 16 -22.27 16.98 42.63
CA ILE A 16 -21.25 17.34 41.64
C ILE A 16 -20.22 16.22 41.49
N THR A 17 -19.70 15.67 42.59
CA THR A 17 -18.72 14.57 42.54
C THR A 17 -19.31 13.31 41.93
N LEU A 18 -20.59 13.03 42.17
CA LEU A 18 -21.29 11.87 41.62
C LEU A 18 -21.51 12.01 40.11
N ILE A 19 -21.87 13.20 39.63
CA ILE A 19 -21.95 13.50 38.19
C ILE A 19 -20.57 13.36 37.53
N LEU A 20 -19.53 13.88 38.19
CA LEU A 20 -18.16 13.85 37.65
C LEU A 20 -17.64 12.41 37.58
N ALA A 21 -17.92 11.60 38.61
CA ALA A 21 -17.62 10.16 38.62
C ALA A 21 -18.37 9.42 37.50
N ALA A 22 -19.66 9.73 37.31
CA ALA A 22 -20.45 9.14 36.23
C ALA A 22 -19.89 9.49 34.84
N LEU A 23 -19.46 10.74 34.62
CA LEU A 23 -18.83 11.16 33.36
C LEU A 23 -17.52 10.40 33.09
N VAL A 24 -16.68 10.19 34.11
CA VAL A 24 -15.44 9.43 33.96
C VAL A 24 -15.71 7.97 33.59
N VAL A 25 -16.69 7.33 34.25
CA VAL A 25 -17.07 5.94 33.94
C VAL A 25 -17.65 5.82 32.53
N VAL A 26 -18.55 6.72 32.14
CA VAL A 26 -19.17 6.72 30.80
C VAL A 26 -18.13 6.98 29.71
N SER A 27 -17.27 7.99 29.89
CA SER A 27 -16.21 8.30 28.92
C SER A 27 -15.21 7.14 28.78
N GLY A 28 -14.79 6.53 29.90
CA GLY A 28 -13.94 5.34 29.87
C GLY A 28 -14.58 4.15 29.16
N GLY A 29 -15.87 3.89 29.43
CA GLY A 29 -16.62 2.80 28.81
C GLY A 29 -16.82 2.98 27.31
N VAL A 30 -17.21 4.18 26.87
CA VAL A 30 -17.38 4.52 25.44
C VAL A 30 -16.04 4.45 24.71
N MET A 31 -14.98 5.02 25.30
CA MET A 31 -13.65 5.01 24.69
C MET A 31 -13.12 3.58 24.55
N HIS A 32 -13.33 2.71 25.54
CA HIS A 32 -12.93 1.31 25.46
C HIS A 32 -13.68 0.55 24.35
N ALA A 33 -14.99 0.75 24.23
CA ALA A 33 -15.80 0.12 23.18
C ALA A 33 -15.40 0.60 21.77
N VAL A 34 -15.16 1.91 21.61
CA VAL A 34 -14.70 2.49 20.34
C VAL A 34 -13.32 1.95 19.97
N TYR A 35 -12.39 1.89 20.92
CA TYR A 35 -11.03 1.42 20.65
C TYR A 35 -11.00 -0.04 20.21
N LYS A 36 -11.79 -0.92 20.85
CA LYS A 36 -11.90 -2.33 20.48
C LYS A 36 -12.51 -2.51 19.08
N ASN A 37 -13.54 -1.74 18.76
CA ASN A 37 -14.17 -1.79 17.44
C ASN A 37 -13.26 -1.21 16.34
N SER A 38 -12.47 -0.18 16.67
CA SER A 38 -11.51 0.41 15.75
C SER A 38 -10.35 -0.55 15.45
N GLN A 39 -9.86 -1.30 16.44
CA GLN A 39 -8.80 -2.29 16.20
C GLN A 39 -9.23 -3.34 15.17
N VAL A 40 -10.43 -3.90 15.32
CA VAL A 40 -10.96 -4.91 14.39
C VAL A 40 -11.15 -4.31 12.98
N GLN A 41 -11.56 -3.05 12.88
CA GLN A 41 -11.67 -2.39 11.57
C GLN A 41 -10.30 -2.17 10.93
N THR A 42 -9.32 -1.71 11.70
CA THR A 42 -7.95 -1.50 11.23
C THR A 42 -7.29 -2.82 10.81
N GLU A 43 -7.46 -3.89 11.57
CA GLU A 43 -6.96 -5.23 11.20
C GLU A 43 -7.57 -5.71 9.89
N ARG A 44 -8.89 -5.55 9.70
CA ARG A 44 -9.55 -5.89 8.43
C ARG A 44 -9.01 -5.08 7.25
N LEU A 45 -8.74 -3.80 7.46
CA LEU A 45 -8.12 -2.93 6.44
C LEU A 45 -6.70 -3.38 6.09
N ILE A 46 -5.92 -3.79 7.09
CA ILE A 46 -4.57 -4.35 6.90
C ILE A 46 -4.66 -5.65 6.10
N ASP A 47 -5.55 -6.57 6.47
CA ASP A 47 -5.74 -7.85 5.77
C ASP A 47 -6.16 -7.66 4.31
N GLN A 48 -7.09 -6.74 4.05
CA GLN A 48 -7.49 -6.40 2.68
C GLN A 48 -6.33 -5.83 1.87
N SER A 49 -5.52 -4.96 2.48
CA SER A 49 -4.35 -4.37 1.82
C SER A 49 -3.29 -5.43 1.53
N ARG A 50 -3.03 -6.32 2.49
CA ARG A 50 -2.10 -7.44 2.34
C ARG A 50 -2.51 -8.36 1.20
N LYS A 51 -3.80 -8.71 1.13
CA LYS A 51 -4.33 -9.52 0.03
C LYS A 51 -4.14 -8.87 -1.34
N ARG A 52 -4.32 -7.54 -1.44
CA ARG A 52 -4.08 -6.79 -2.69
C ARG A 52 -2.60 -6.80 -3.09
N ILE A 53 -1.70 -6.65 -2.11
CA ILE A 53 -0.25 -6.74 -2.33
C ILE A 53 0.12 -8.13 -2.84
N ASP A 54 -0.34 -9.18 -2.17
CA ASP A 54 -0.07 -10.57 -2.57
C ASP A 54 -0.59 -10.85 -3.99
N GLN A 55 -1.79 -10.38 -4.32
CA GLN A 55 -2.35 -10.49 -5.68
C GLN A 55 -1.50 -9.75 -6.72
N THR A 56 -1.04 -8.54 -6.40
CA THR A 56 -0.20 -7.74 -7.30
C THR A 56 1.14 -8.42 -7.54
N GLN A 57 1.73 -9.01 -6.50
CA GLN A 57 3.00 -9.74 -6.62
C GLN A 57 2.88 -10.97 -7.52
N VAL A 58 1.76 -11.69 -7.46
CA VAL A 58 1.47 -12.81 -8.37
C VAL A 58 1.33 -12.31 -9.81
N GLN A 59 0.64 -11.18 -10.04
CA GLN A 59 0.50 -10.60 -11.38
C GLN A 59 1.84 -10.17 -11.96
N ILE A 60 2.69 -9.50 -11.17
CA ILE A 60 4.04 -9.11 -11.59
C ILE A 60 4.82 -10.34 -12.06
N ARG A 61 4.84 -11.40 -11.25
CA ARG A 61 5.53 -12.66 -11.62
C ARG A 61 4.96 -13.25 -12.92
N MET A 62 3.65 -13.18 -13.12
CA MET A 62 3.02 -13.66 -14.35
C MET A 62 3.43 -12.82 -15.56
N VAL A 63 3.52 -11.51 -15.40
CA VAL A 63 4.02 -10.59 -16.44
C VAL A 63 5.48 -10.87 -16.74
N ASP A 64 6.33 -11.07 -15.74
CA ASP A 64 7.75 -11.38 -15.92
C ASP A 64 7.93 -12.69 -16.70
N VAL A 65 7.21 -13.75 -16.34
CA VAL A 65 7.24 -15.03 -17.08
C VAL A 65 6.73 -14.85 -18.51
N HIS A 66 5.71 -14.02 -18.72
CA HIS A 66 5.20 -13.74 -20.06
C HIS A 66 6.22 -12.93 -20.89
N MET A 67 6.93 -12.01 -20.26
CA MET A 67 7.97 -11.21 -20.88
C MET A 67 9.18 -12.08 -21.24
N ASP A 68 9.64 -12.94 -20.34
CA ASP A 68 10.70 -13.93 -20.62
C ASP A 68 10.31 -14.83 -21.79
N LYS A 69 9.05 -15.26 -21.85
CA LYS A 69 8.52 -16.07 -22.95
C LYS A 69 8.50 -15.29 -24.28
N MET A 70 8.11 -14.03 -24.26
CA MET A 70 8.12 -13.18 -25.48
C MET A 70 9.53 -12.80 -25.93
N LEU A 71 10.47 -12.67 -24.99
CA LEU A 71 11.88 -12.39 -25.27
C LEU A 71 12.68 -13.65 -25.56
N ASP A 72 12.09 -14.84 -25.42
CA ASP A 72 12.76 -16.07 -25.82
C ASP A 72 12.97 -16.07 -27.33
N ARG A 73 14.23 -16.23 -27.72
CA ARG A 73 14.70 -16.14 -29.11
C ARG A 73 14.01 -17.17 -29.99
N PHE A 74 13.64 -18.32 -29.46
CA PHE A 74 12.96 -19.38 -30.19
C PHE A 74 11.50 -19.01 -30.47
N GLU A 75 10.79 -18.49 -29.48
CA GLU A 75 9.40 -18.07 -29.65
C GLU A 75 9.25 -16.84 -30.55
N MET A 76 10.18 -15.87 -30.49
CA MET A 76 10.21 -14.78 -31.46
C MET A 76 10.38 -15.26 -32.90
N LYS A 77 11.27 -16.23 -33.13
CA LYS A 77 11.51 -16.79 -34.47
C LYS A 77 10.28 -17.54 -34.98
N ASP A 78 9.60 -18.29 -34.13
CA ASP A 78 8.38 -19.00 -34.52
C ASP A 78 7.23 -18.04 -34.81
N ARG A 79 7.01 -17.00 -33.99
CA ARG A 79 6.02 -15.95 -34.27
C ARG A 79 6.30 -15.17 -35.56
N LEU A 80 7.58 -14.86 -35.84
CA LEU A 80 7.98 -14.20 -37.08
C LEU A 80 7.72 -15.09 -38.31
N ARG A 81 7.92 -16.41 -38.19
CA ARG A 81 7.57 -17.39 -39.24
C ARG A 81 6.06 -17.51 -39.44
N GLU A 82 5.27 -17.56 -38.37
CA GLU A 82 3.80 -17.62 -38.44
C GLU A 82 3.18 -16.35 -39.04
N THR A 83 3.75 -15.18 -38.75
CA THR A 83 3.26 -13.89 -39.28
C THR A 83 3.72 -13.63 -40.72
N GLY A 84 4.47 -14.56 -41.33
CA GLY A 84 4.99 -14.42 -42.71
C GLY A 84 6.06 -13.35 -42.87
N SER A 85 6.66 -12.88 -41.76
CA SER A 85 7.71 -11.87 -41.80
C SER A 85 9.01 -12.52 -42.26
N ALA A 86 9.62 -11.97 -43.31
CA ALA A 86 10.92 -12.43 -43.78
C ALA A 86 11.98 -12.09 -42.72
N LEU A 87 12.50 -13.13 -42.07
CA LEU A 87 13.64 -13.01 -41.16
C LEU A 87 14.83 -12.42 -41.93
N VAL A 88 15.11 -11.14 -41.73
CA VAL A 88 16.30 -10.49 -42.30
C VAL A 88 17.50 -10.94 -41.49
N ALA A 89 18.47 -11.57 -42.15
CA ALA A 89 19.74 -11.90 -41.54
C ALA A 89 20.49 -10.60 -41.20
N ILE A 90 20.57 -10.27 -39.93
CA ILE A 90 21.38 -9.13 -39.45
C ILE A 90 22.85 -9.52 -39.65
N THR A 91 23.54 -8.76 -40.51
CA THR A 91 24.98 -8.93 -40.71
C THR A 91 25.74 -8.23 -39.57
N PRO A 92 26.86 -8.79 -39.08
CA PRO A 92 27.60 -8.20 -37.95
C PRO A 92 28.05 -6.75 -38.17
N ALA A 93 28.18 -6.34 -39.42
CA ALA A 93 28.54 -4.98 -39.82
C ALA A 93 27.43 -3.93 -39.60
N SER A 94 26.21 -4.35 -39.24
CA SER A 94 25.06 -3.46 -38.99
C SER A 94 24.76 -3.24 -37.49
N LEU A 95 25.59 -3.80 -36.61
CA LEU A 95 25.49 -3.62 -35.16
C LEU A 95 26.29 -2.38 -34.78
N ASP A 96 25.61 -1.36 -34.25
CA ASP A 96 26.26 -0.22 -33.62
C ASP A 96 26.38 -0.51 -32.11
N GLU A 97 27.62 -0.59 -31.61
CA GLU A 97 27.88 -0.88 -30.21
C GLU A 97 27.74 0.41 -29.39
N ILE A 98 26.55 0.62 -28.82
CA ILE A 98 26.30 1.76 -27.94
C ILE A 98 27.00 1.50 -26.60
N ASN A 99 28.15 2.15 -26.40
CA ASN A 99 28.86 2.15 -25.13
C ASN A 99 28.17 3.13 -24.17
N PRO A 100 27.62 2.69 -23.03
CA PRO A 100 26.83 3.53 -22.12
C PRO A 100 27.65 4.59 -21.36
N SER A 101 28.93 4.75 -21.70
CA SER A 101 29.86 5.68 -21.06
C SER A 101 30.02 7.01 -21.83
N GLN A 102 29.30 7.19 -22.95
CA GLN A 102 29.45 8.35 -23.83
C GLN A 102 28.10 9.04 -24.09
N ASP A 103 27.38 9.36 -23.02
CA ASP A 103 26.29 10.35 -23.09
C ASP A 103 26.59 11.47 -22.10
N ASP A 104 27.59 12.28 -22.46
CA ASP A 104 27.67 13.65 -21.97
C ASP A 104 28.19 14.57 -23.08
N GLY A 105 27.25 15.26 -23.73
CA GLY A 105 27.45 16.55 -24.38
C GLY A 105 28.22 16.57 -25.71
N GLY A 106 27.50 16.61 -26.83
CA GLY A 106 28.14 16.84 -28.12
C GLY A 106 27.17 17.17 -29.24
N MET A 107 26.60 18.37 -29.21
CA MET A 107 25.82 18.98 -30.27
C MET A 107 26.38 18.72 -31.68
N ALA A 108 25.44 18.48 -32.59
CA ALA A 108 25.57 18.44 -34.03
C ALA A 108 26.63 19.40 -34.60
N VAL A 109 27.49 18.89 -35.48
CA VAL A 109 27.97 19.67 -36.63
C VAL A 109 27.99 18.78 -37.86
N VAL A 110 27.01 19.04 -38.71
CA VAL A 110 26.91 18.65 -40.12
C VAL A 110 28.20 19.01 -40.85
N LYS A 111 28.72 18.11 -41.69
CA LYS A 111 29.64 18.48 -42.77
C LYS A 111 29.13 17.97 -44.11
N GLU A 112 29.06 18.91 -45.05
CA GLU A 112 28.94 18.70 -46.50
C GLU A 112 30.08 17.83 -47.05
#